data_AF-A0A7Y6XE41-F1
#
_entry.id   AF-A0A7Y6XE41-F1
#
_cell.length_a   1.000
_cell.length_b   1.000
_cell.length_c   1.000
_cell.angle_alpha   90.00
_cell.angle_beta   90.00
_cell.angle_gamma   90.00
#
_symmetry.space_group_name_H-M   'P 1'
#
loop_
_entity.id
_entity.type
_entity.pdbx_description
1 polymer ?
#
loop_
_entity_poly.entity_id
_entity_poly.type
_entity_poly.pdbx_seq_one_letter_code
_entity_poly.pdbx_strand_id
1 'polypeptide(L)'
;MNFRNFALACALSLGVTACGSTAPDESPVVPVEETGVSTAAATATRIYAYEPTGTHELSFETLGTFETRNNRRVLVIRGTTNRYISDVFSFVPDDAFGTASVISERRFEVVLEEGHELNTMLSGLPLLVSIDTFTGSPTRYYAQIILAPRFFDFRGPNSISVFENVDPVYVRNTAGTEALMYRGRVDSAATSLTVTAPDGVPTVSRVDADTFNLDWRYPAVHQAVDPHTIPLTFTAALYTGAVVDETARLVVRVTGLAISTNDDPYNTWPSPACQPSVYNCYHSKPAGTLDFSSCGTYRQVQRCTYASACEVLPGQPMSLTEIGFPPPAPALQAPASDALATTWYGWVGIDAYSTPECPATPVTIQAVVDHLHETTQVVPPFDWGEATDRAGLVVDNYFFDASSSPLLAAIDTFAGGGPIQAWFAWEELPCNNCHSYAEYGVLYYPNSGKVISLKSYHGYDW
;
A
#
# COMPACT_ATOMS: atom_id res chain seq x y z
N MET A 1 -37.03 -45.51 20.26
CA MET A 1 -36.39 -44.29 20.80
C MET A 1 -36.66 -43.17 19.81
N ASN A 2 -37.21 -42.00 20.11
CA ASN A 2 -37.84 -41.41 21.29
C ASN A 2 -38.85 -40.38 20.73
N PHE A 3 -40.05 -40.36 21.26
CA PHE A 3 -41.16 -39.53 20.81
C PHE A 3 -41.66 -38.70 22.00
N ARG A 4 -41.81 -37.38 21.76
CA ARG A 4 -42.99 -36.56 22.11
C ARG A 4 -43.38 -36.29 23.58
N ASN A 5 -44.04 -35.13 23.70
CA ASN A 5 -45.03 -34.66 24.71
C ASN A 5 -44.45 -33.83 25.87
N PHE A 6 -44.71 -32.52 25.96
CA PHE A 6 -45.98 -31.84 26.31
C PHE A 6 -46.66 -32.42 27.55
N ALA A 7 -46.73 -31.64 28.64
CA ALA A 7 -47.97 -31.35 29.35
C ALA A 7 -47.72 -30.38 30.52
N LEU A 8 -48.44 -29.27 30.46
CA LEU A 8 -48.73 -28.32 31.54
C LEU A 8 -49.72 -29.00 32.52
N ALA A 9 -49.54 -28.81 33.83
CA ALA A 9 -50.56 -29.12 34.84
C ALA A 9 -50.63 -28.01 35.89
N CYS A 10 -51.87 -27.61 36.16
CA CYS A 10 -52.35 -26.47 36.94
C CYS A 10 -51.97 -26.45 38.43
N ALA A 11 -51.98 -25.26 39.03
CA ALA A 11 -52.59 -25.06 40.35
C ALA A 11 -53.00 -23.59 40.57
N LEU A 12 -54.24 -23.43 41.01
CA LEU A 12 -54.94 -22.19 41.35
C LEU A 12 -54.41 -21.56 42.66
N SER A 13 -54.50 -20.24 42.77
CA SER A 13 -54.92 -19.60 44.03
C SER A 13 -55.65 -18.29 43.78
N LEU A 14 -56.78 -18.17 44.50
CA LEU A 14 -57.84 -17.17 44.45
C LEU A 14 -57.44 -15.81 45.02
N GLY A 15 -58.11 -14.75 44.53
CA GLY A 15 -58.17 -13.43 45.15
C GLY A 15 -59.23 -12.55 44.48
N VAL A 16 -60.45 -12.56 45.05
CA VAL A 16 -61.63 -11.74 44.72
C VAL A 16 -61.40 -10.31 45.27
N THR A 17 -61.65 -9.20 44.55
CA THR A 17 -62.87 -8.34 44.44
C THR A 17 -62.36 -6.96 43.96
N ALA A 18 -63.03 -6.05 43.26
CA ALA A 18 -64.28 -5.93 42.53
C ALA A 18 -64.32 -4.50 41.89
N CYS A 19 -65.29 -4.25 40.98
CA CYS A 19 -65.63 -3.03 40.22
C CYS A 19 -64.89 -2.91 38.85
N GLY A 20 -65.49 -3.23 37.69
CA GLY A 20 -66.73 -2.69 37.10
C GLY A 20 -66.41 -1.33 36.45
N SER A 21 -66.46 -1.07 35.14
CA SER A 21 -67.32 -1.55 34.06
C SER A 21 -66.79 -1.13 32.65
N THR A 22 -67.38 -1.71 31.59
CA THR A 22 -67.46 -1.28 30.17
C THR A 22 -66.23 -1.39 29.24
N ALA A 23 -66.27 -2.40 28.35
CA ALA A 23 -65.84 -2.25 26.95
C ALA A 23 -66.98 -1.56 26.16
N PRO A 24 -66.73 -0.81 25.07
CA PRO A 24 -66.33 -1.42 23.78
C PRO A 24 -65.39 -0.56 22.90
N ASP A 25 -64.54 -1.19 22.10
CA ASP A 25 -64.54 -1.10 20.61
C ASP A 25 -63.23 -1.67 20.02
N GLU A 26 -63.40 -2.51 19.01
CA GLU A 26 -62.33 -3.03 18.17
C GLU A 26 -61.62 -1.90 17.41
N SER A 27 -60.30 -2.04 17.26
CA SER A 27 -59.55 -1.39 16.20
C SER A 27 -58.46 -2.35 15.68
N PRO A 28 -58.15 -2.28 14.37
CA PRO A 28 -57.83 -3.44 13.56
C PRO A 28 -56.39 -3.93 13.70
N VAL A 29 -56.22 -5.23 13.44
CA VAL A 29 -54.93 -5.92 13.29
C VAL A 29 -54.09 -5.21 12.22
N VAL A 30 -53.00 -4.57 12.65
CA VAL A 30 -51.92 -4.12 11.76
C VAL A 30 -51.01 -5.33 11.51
N PRO A 31 -50.76 -5.72 10.25
CA PRO A 31 -49.84 -6.82 9.97
C PRO A 31 -48.42 -6.42 10.38
N VAL A 32 -47.77 -7.28 11.16
CA VAL A 32 -46.35 -7.17 11.47
C VAL A 32 -45.59 -7.44 10.17
N GLU A 33 -45.09 -6.38 9.53
CA GLU A 33 -44.05 -6.53 8.52
C GLU A 33 -42.77 -7.02 9.21
N GLU A 34 -42.30 -8.20 8.81
CA GLU A 34 -40.96 -8.69 9.12
C GLU A 34 -39.94 -7.69 8.58
N THR A 35 -39.37 -6.90 9.48
CA THR A 35 -38.21 -6.07 9.17
C THR A 35 -37.00 -6.97 8.99
N GLY A 36 -36.44 -6.91 7.79
CA GLY A 36 -35.26 -7.66 7.38
C GLY A 36 -34.07 -7.47 8.34
N VAL A 37 -33.28 -8.53 8.43
CA VAL A 37 -32.11 -8.67 9.30
C VAL A 37 -31.11 -7.53 9.04
N SER A 38 -30.97 -6.64 10.02
CA SER A 38 -29.91 -5.62 10.06
C SER A 38 -28.59 -6.28 10.49
N THR A 39 -27.58 -6.26 9.64
CA THR A 39 -26.21 -6.65 9.98
C THR A 39 -25.58 -5.57 10.88
N ALA A 40 -25.26 -5.97 12.11
CA ALA A 40 -25.17 -5.13 13.30
C ALA A 40 -23.99 -4.14 13.42
N ALA A 41 -23.18 -3.89 12.38
CA ALA A 41 -22.09 -2.91 12.44
C ALA A 41 -22.55 -1.47 12.11
N ALA A 42 -23.51 -1.32 11.19
CA ALA A 42 -23.97 -0.02 10.71
C ALA A 42 -24.82 0.78 11.72
N THR A 43 -25.26 0.19 12.83
CA THR A 43 -26.20 0.80 13.79
C THR A 43 -25.57 1.29 15.10
N ALA A 44 -24.30 0.97 15.37
CA ALA A 44 -23.63 1.46 16.57
C ALA A 44 -23.51 2.99 16.52
N THR A 45 -24.13 3.69 17.46
CA THR A 45 -24.11 5.16 17.54
C THR A 45 -22.89 5.68 18.30
N ARG A 46 -22.21 4.81 19.06
CA ARG A 46 -20.98 5.13 19.78
C ARG A 46 -19.94 4.01 19.70
N ILE A 47 -18.68 4.39 19.66
CA ILE A 47 -17.52 3.50 19.82
C ILE A 47 -16.81 3.84 21.13
N TYR A 48 -16.27 2.84 21.82
CA TYR A 48 -15.65 2.98 23.14
C TYR A 48 -14.21 2.47 23.09
N ALA A 49 -13.34 3.14 23.83
CA ALA A 49 -12.01 2.68 24.14
C ALA A 49 -11.76 2.80 25.64
N TYR A 50 -11.00 1.85 26.16
CA TYR A 50 -10.65 1.75 27.56
C TYR A 50 -9.14 1.63 27.66
N GLU A 51 -8.56 2.34 28.62
CA GLU A 51 -7.19 2.06 29.02
C GLU A 51 -7.12 0.65 29.66
N PRO A 52 -6.04 -0.13 29.44
CA PRO A 52 -5.88 -1.46 30.03
C PRO A 52 -6.05 -1.53 31.56
N THR A 53 -5.73 -0.46 32.29
CA THR A 53 -5.89 -0.38 33.75
C THR A 53 -7.33 -0.01 34.18
N GLY A 54 -8.19 0.36 33.24
CA GLY A 54 -9.59 0.76 33.46
C GLY A 54 -9.78 2.18 33.99
N THR A 55 -8.72 2.98 34.09
CA THR A 55 -8.81 4.33 34.70
C THR A 55 -9.44 5.35 33.75
N HIS A 56 -9.12 5.27 32.46
CA HIS A 56 -9.67 6.15 31.43
C HIS A 56 -10.61 5.40 30.49
N GLU A 57 -11.78 6.00 30.26
CA GLU A 57 -12.76 5.58 29.27
C GLU A 57 -13.07 6.77 28.36
N LEU A 58 -13.09 6.50 27.06
CA LEU A 58 -13.41 7.45 26.01
C LEU A 58 -14.44 6.83 25.08
N SER A 59 -15.45 7.60 24.71
CA SER A 59 -16.41 7.22 23.68
C SER A 59 -16.58 8.30 22.64
N PHE A 60 -16.78 7.92 21.39
CA PHE A 60 -17.09 8.84 20.29
C PHE A 60 -18.45 8.53 19.70
N GLU A 61 -19.16 9.57 19.27
CA GLU A 61 -20.26 9.42 18.31
C GLU A 61 -19.68 8.88 17.01
N THR A 62 -20.25 7.79 16.49
CA THR A 62 -19.72 7.13 15.30
C THR A 62 -20.02 7.91 14.03
N LEU A 63 -21.12 8.66 13.99
CA LEU A 63 -21.51 9.51 12.87
C LEU A 63 -20.97 10.92 13.07
N GLY A 64 -20.08 11.35 12.18
CA GLY A 64 -19.68 12.75 12.13
C GLY A 64 -20.83 13.63 11.61
N THR A 65 -20.93 14.85 12.12
CA THR A 65 -21.94 15.83 11.71
C THR A 65 -21.28 16.90 10.87
N PHE A 66 -21.82 17.19 9.69
CA PHE A 66 -21.38 18.34 8.91
C PHE A 66 -22.11 19.60 9.38
N GLU A 67 -21.35 20.67 9.57
CA GLU A 67 -21.83 21.98 9.98
C GLU A 67 -21.20 23.07 9.11
N THR A 68 -21.84 24.24 9.06
CA THR A 68 -21.23 25.44 8.48
C THR A 68 -20.70 26.32 9.61
N ARG A 69 -19.38 26.49 9.68
CA ARG A 69 -18.71 27.35 10.66
C ARG A 69 -17.82 28.34 9.91
N ASN A 70 -17.96 29.63 10.21
CA ASN A 70 -17.21 30.71 9.55
C ASN A 70 -17.27 30.65 8.01
N ASN A 71 -18.45 30.37 7.44
CA ASN A 71 -18.69 30.17 6.00
C ASN A 71 -17.88 29.02 5.36
N ARG A 72 -17.36 28.10 6.17
CA ARG A 72 -16.73 26.85 5.71
C ARG A 72 -17.55 25.67 6.17
N ARG A 73 -17.63 24.65 5.32
CA ARG A 73 -18.19 23.35 5.70
C ARG A 73 -17.13 22.60 6.49
N VAL A 74 -17.54 22.07 7.64
CA VAL A 74 -16.66 21.36 8.56
C VAL A 74 -17.32 20.07 9.01
N LEU A 75 -16.50 19.04 9.24
CA LEU A 75 -16.91 17.81 9.91
C LEU A 75 -16.65 17.96 11.41
N VAL A 76 -17.68 17.72 12.21
CA VAL A 76 -17.61 17.72 13.68
C VAL A 76 -17.78 16.31 14.20
N ILE A 77 -16.81 15.84 14.98
CA ILE A 77 -16.87 14.59 15.72
C ILE A 77 -16.81 14.87 17.23
N ARG A 78 -17.59 14.12 18.02
CA ARG A 78 -17.77 14.42 19.45
C ARG A 78 -17.34 13.25 20.32
N GLY A 79 -16.47 13.57 21.28
CA GLY A 79 -15.95 12.65 22.28
C GLY A 79 -16.60 12.88 23.65
N THR A 80 -16.74 11.82 24.43
CA THR A 80 -17.11 11.88 25.85
C THR A 80 -16.17 11.02 26.67
N THR A 81 -15.64 11.60 27.73
CA THR A 81 -14.70 10.97 28.66
C THR A 81 -15.43 10.59 29.96
N ASN A 82 -14.88 9.65 30.74
CA ASN A 82 -15.32 9.42 32.11
C ASN A 82 -14.68 10.40 33.13
N ARG A 83 -13.76 11.27 32.69
CA ARG A 83 -12.98 12.21 33.52
C ARG A 83 -13.27 13.68 33.17
N TYR A 84 -13.09 14.57 34.14
CA TYR A 84 -13.21 16.01 33.90
C TYR A 84 -12.06 16.54 33.05
N ILE A 85 -12.38 17.17 31.92
CA ILE A 85 -11.42 17.65 30.93
C ILE A 85 -10.93 19.04 31.31
N SER A 86 -9.61 19.24 31.28
CA SER A 86 -8.99 20.56 31.43
C SER A 86 -8.58 21.16 30.09
N ASP A 87 -8.08 20.34 29.16
CA ASP A 87 -7.66 20.78 27.84
C ASP A 87 -7.72 19.64 26.81
N VAL A 88 -7.84 19.99 25.54
CA VAL A 88 -7.78 19.03 24.42
C VAL A 88 -7.05 19.66 23.24
N PHE A 89 -6.23 18.85 22.58
CA PHE A 89 -5.49 19.29 21.41
C PHE A 89 -5.36 18.16 20.38
N SER A 90 -5.71 18.45 19.13
CA SER A 90 -5.70 17.49 18.01
C SER A 90 -4.53 17.73 17.06
N PHE A 91 -3.93 16.66 16.58
CA PHE A 91 -2.73 16.68 15.75
C PHE A 91 -2.57 15.42 14.91
N VAL A 92 -1.72 15.52 13.89
CA VAL A 92 -1.14 14.41 13.15
C VAL A 92 0.37 14.41 13.40
N PRO A 93 1.16 13.42 12.93
CA PRO A 93 2.61 13.52 13.00
C PRO A 93 3.13 14.89 12.56
N ASP A 94 3.90 15.52 13.44
CA ASP A 94 4.61 16.80 13.25
C ASP A 94 3.77 18.08 13.11
N ASP A 95 2.43 18.00 13.02
CA ASP A 95 1.57 19.18 12.78
C ASP A 95 0.27 19.19 13.59
N ALA A 96 -0.12 20.38 14.05
CA ALA A 96 -1.47 20.63 14.57
C ALA A 96 -2.49 20.39 13.44
N PHE A 97 -3.60 19.71 13.76
CA PHE A 97 -4.53 19.25 12.73
C PHE A 97 -5.97 19.24 13.22
N GLY A 98 -6.85 19.90 12.48
CA GLY A 98 -8.20 20.20 12.96
C GLY A 98 -8.17 21.11 14.20
N THR A 99 -9.36 21.40 14.72
CA THR A 99 -9.54 22.19 15.94
C THR A 99 -10.27 21.36 16.99
N ALA A 100 -9.58 21.03 18.08
CA ALA A 100 -10.19 20.41 19.26
C ALA A 100 -10.67 21.49 20.24
N SER A 101 -11.85 21.31 20.83
CA SER A 101 -12.33 22.20 21.89
C SER A 101 -13.20 21.48 22.91
N VAL A 102 -13.12 21.92 24.17
CA VAL A 102 -13.96 21.42 25.26
C VAL A 102 -15.35 22.06 25.16
N ILE A 103 -16.40 21.23 25.12
CA ILE A 103 -17.79 21.70 25.00
C ILE A 103 -18.60 21.48 26.28
N SER A 104 -18.11 20.63 27.19
CA SER A 104 -18.67 20.41 28.53
C SER A 104 -17.61 19.79 29.42
N GLU A 105 -17.87 19.66 30.73
CA GLU A 105 -16.94 19.13 31.72
C GLU A 105 -16.32 17.78 31.34
N ARG A 106 -17.02 16.95 30.56
CA ARG A 106 -16.55 15.63 30.10
C ARG A 106 -16.72 15.40 28.60
N ARG A 107 -16.98 16.46 27.84
CA ARG A 107 -17.21 16.36 26.40
C ARG A 107 -16.35 17.35 25.66
N PHE A 108 -15.84 16.90 24.53
CA PHE A 108 -15.10 17.71 23.59
C PHE A 108 -15.56 17.40 22.17
N GLU A 109 -15.22 18.29 21.26
CA GLU A 109 -15.38 18.07 19.83
C GLU A 109 -14.05 18.28 19.11
N VAL A 110 -13.91 17.62 17.96
CA VAL A 110 -12.87 17.95 16.98
C VAL A 110 -13.55 18.35 15.69
N VAL A 111 -13.11 19.48 15.14
CA VAL A 111 -13.61 20.08 13.91
C VAL A 111 -12.53 19.92 12.84
N LEU A 112 -12.90 19.34 11.71
CA LEU A 112 -12.04 19.17 10.54
C LEU A 112 -12.63 19.97 9.38
N GLU A 113 -11.85 20.87 8.79
CA GLU A 113 -12.29 21.60 7.62
C GLU A 113 -12.39 20.67 6.39
N GLU A 114 -13.41 20.91 5.56
CA GLU A 114 -13.46 20.30 4.24
C GLU A 114 -12.23 20.71 3.41
N GLY A 115 -11.71 19.79 2.61
CA GLY A 115 -10.49 19.99 1.84
C GLY A 115 -9.35 19.13 2.37
N HIS A 116 -8.20 19.75 2.60
CA HIS A 116 -6.98 19.03 2.95
C HIS A 116 -7.12 18.23 4.26
N GLU A 117 -7.75 18.79 5.28
CA GLU A 117 -7.87 18.13 6.59
C GLU A 117 -8.72 16.86 6.49
N LEU A 118 -9.95 17.02 6.01
CA LEU A 118 -10.85 15.89 5.85
C LEU A 118 -10.29 14.83 4.88
N ASN A 119 -9.73 15.23 3.72
CA ASN A 119 -9.14 14.27 2.77
C ASN A 119 -7.99 13.46 3.41
N THR A 120 -7.16 14.11 4.22
CA THR A 120 -6.04 13.46 4.90
C THR A 120 -6.53 12.39 5.87
N MET A 121 -7.59 12.68 6.63
CA MET A 121 -8.18 11.71 7.55
C MET A 121 -8.83 10.54 6.81
N LEU A 122 -9.67 10.83 5.80
CA LEU A 122 -10.36 9.80 5.02
C LEU A 122 -9.39 8.91 4.23
N SER A 123 -8.21 9.43 3.85
CA SER A 123 -7.15 8.63 3.22
C SER A 123 -6.54 7.57 4.14
N GLY A 124 -6.92 7.53 5.42
CA GLY A 124 -6.47 6.55 6.41
C GLY A 124 -5.34 7.04 7.33
N LEU A 125 -5.10 8.36 7.41
CA LEU A 125 -4.21 8.90 8.44
C LEU A 125 -4.99 9.01 9.76
N PRO A 126 -4.52 8.40 10.87
CA PRO A 126 -5.18 8.53 12.15
C PRO A 126 -5.03 9.95 12.69
N LEU A 127 -6.10 10.48 13.28
CA LEU A 127 -6.07 11.70 14.08
C LEU A 127 -5.66 11.35 15.51
N LEU A 128 -4.67 12.06 16.04
CA LEU A 128 -4.30 11.97 17.45
C LEU A 128 -4.94 13.13 18.22
N VAL A 129 -5.40 12.85 19.43
CA VAL A 129 -5.93 13.86 20.34
C VAL A 129 -5.29 13.67 21.70
N SER A 130 -4.58 14.68 22.18
CA SER A 130 -4.17 14.76 23.58
C SER A 130 -5.33 15.27 24.42
N ILE A 131 -5.57 14.62 25.56
CA ILE A 131 -6.67 14.91 26.45
C ILE A 131 -6.09 15.08 27.85
N ASP A 132 -6.15 16.31 28.35
CA ASP A 132 -5.77 16.64 29.72
C ASP A 132 -7.00 16.67 30.60
N THR A 133 -6.86 16.16 31.82
CA THR A 133 -7.94 15.96 32.75
C THR A 133 -7.59 16.45 34.16
N PHE A 134 -8.58 16.94 34.88
CA PHE A 134 -8.46 17.27 36.31
C PHE A 134 -8.47 16.05 37.23
N THR A 135 -8.91 14.89 36.72
CA THR A 135 -9.14 13.67 37.52
C THR A 135 -8.71 12.43 36.77
N GLY A 136 -8.22 11.42 37.48
CA GLY A 136 -7.61 10.23 36.89
C GLY A 136 -6.10 10.26 37.03
N SER A 137 -5.46 9.11 36.86
CA SER A 137 -4.01 8.98 36.85
C SER A 137 -3.62 8.01 35.73
N PRO A 138 -2.86 8.44 34.73
CA PRO A 138 -2.30 9.80 34.56
C PRO A 138 -3.37 10.87 34.29
N THR A 139 -3.02 12.15 34.47
CA THR A 139 -3.94 13.26 34.14
C THR A 139 -3.92 13.65 32.66
N ARG A 140 -2.96 13.12 31.88
CA ARG A 140 -2.85 13.28 30.44
C ARG A 140 -2.89 11.91 29.78
N TYR A 141 -3.64 11.79 28.70
CA TYR A 141 -3.63 10.61 27.83
C TYR A 141 -3.93 10.99 26.39
N TYR A 142 -3.70 10.06 25.47
CA TYR A 142 -3.87 10.25 24.05
C TYR A 142 -4.95 9.33 23.49
N ALA A 143 -5.68 9.82 22.50
CA ALA A 143 -6.62 9.04 21.72
C ALA A 143 -6.13 8.96 20.26
N GLN A 144 -6.23 7.78 19.67
CA GLN A 144 -6.14 7.59 18.23
C GLN A 144 -7.54 7.40 17.67
N ILE A 145 -7.90 8.21 16.68
CA ILE A 145 -9.20 8.20 16.01
C ILE A 145 -8.98 7.90 14.54
N ILE A 146 -9.70 6.91 14.01
CA ILE A 146 -9.69 6.57 12.59
C ILE A 146 -11.04 6.96 11.99
N LEU A 147 -10.99 7.76 10.93
CA LEU A 147 -12.16 8.17 10.16
C LEU A 147 -12.18 7.48 8.80
N ALA A 148 -13.35 7.03 8.37
CA ALA A 148 -13.51 6.49 7.03
C ALA A 148 -14.92 6.75 6.47
N PRO A 149 -15.07 6.88 5.14
CA PRO A 149 -16.38 6.91 4.52
C PRO A 149 -17.04 5.53 4.64
N ARG A 150 -18.32 5.47 5.04
CA ARG A 150 -19.08 4.23 5.22
C ARG A 150 -20.50 4.39 4.71
N PHE A 151 -20.99 3.38 4.00
CA PHE A 151 -22.39 3.30 3.62
C PHE A 151 -23.27 2.92 4.81
N PHE A 152 -24.47 3.47 4.89
CA PHE A 152 -25.48 3.13 5.90
C PHE A 152 -26.88 3.46 5.35
N ASP A 153 -27.92 3.14 6.13
CA ASP A 153 -29.33 3.37 5.76
C ASP A 153 -29.67 2.72 4.41
N PHE A 154 -29.28 1.46 4.25
CA PHE A 154 -29.56 0.65 3.07
C PHE A 154 -31.06 0.37 2.95
N ARG A 155 -31.65 0.67 1.80
CA ARG A 155 -33.06 0.41 1.51
C ARG A 155 -33.21 -0.08 0.08
N GLY A 156 -33.70 -1.30 -0.08
CA GLY A 156 -33.86 -1.91 -1.39
C GLY A 156 -34.01 -3.42 -1.28
N PRO A 157 -33.97 -4.12 -2.42
CA PRO A 157 -34.04 -5.56 -2.48
C PRO A 157 -32.69 -6.22 -2.19
N ASN A 158 -32.70 -7.45 -1.69
CA ASN A 158 -31.49 -8.24 -1.41
C ASN A 158 -30.72 -8.69 -2.68
N SER A 159 -31.16 -8.30 -3.88
CA SER A 159 -30.50 -8.61 -5.16
C SER A 159 -29.34 -7.67 -5.47
N ILE A 160 -29.23 -6.57 -4.72
CA ILE A 160 -28.06 -5.69 -4.68
C ILE A 160 -27.50 -5.83 -3.26
N SER A 161 -26.16 -5.87 -3.15
CA SER A 161 -25.46 -5.91 -1.87
C SER A 161 -24.36 -4.87 -1.89
N VAL A 162 -24.72 -3.66 -1.45
CA VAL A 162 -23.76 -2.57 -1.26
C VAL A 162 -22.96 -2.82 0.03
N PHE A 163 -21.64 -2.88 -0.08
CA PHE A 163 -20.78 -3.10 1.07
C PHE A 163 -20.62 -1.81 1.87
N GLU A 164 -20.60 -1.92 3.20
CA GLU A 164 -20.43 -0.78 4.11
C GLU A 164 -19.14 0.01 3.84
N ASN A 165 -18.05 -0.70 3.54
CA ASN A 165 -16.73 -0.11 3.45
C ASN A 165 -16.52 0.65 2.13
N VAL A 166 -16.08 1.90 2.27
CA VAL A 166 -15.42 2.65 1.20
C VAL A 166 -14.00 2.93 1.67
N ASP A 167 -13.03 2.25 1.06
CA ASP A 167 -11.66 2.24 1.55
C ASP A 167 -10.73 3.02 0.61
N PRO A 168 -9.74 3.76 1.15
CA PRO A 168 -8.78 4.48 0.35
C PRO A 168 -7.75 3.52 -0.26
N VAL A 169 -7.61 3.54 -1.57
CA VAL A 169 -6.69 2.70 -2.35
C VAL A 169 -5.75 3.55 -3.21
N TYR A 170 -4.59 2.97 -3.57
CA TYR A 170 -3.60 3.63 -4.41
C TYR A 170 -3.82 3.28 -5.88
N VAL A 171 -4.32 4.24 -6.67
CA VAL A 171 -4.56 4.12 -8.10
C VAL A 171 -3.91 5.30 -8.83
N ARG A 172 -2.80 5.02 -9.52
CA ARG A 172 -2.10 6.02 -10.34
C ARG A 172 -3.02 6.50 -11.46
N ASN A 173 -3.09 7.82 -11.66
CA ASN A 173 -3.62 8.37 -12.89
C ASN A 173 -2.52 8.45 -13.96
N THR A 174 -2.91 8.53 -15.23
CA THR A 174 -1.97 8.67 -16.36
C THR A 174 -1.14 9.95 -16.30
N ALA A 175 -1.60 10.97 -15.55
CA ALA A 175 -0.88 12.22 -15.31
C ALA A 175 0.12 12.14 -14.15
N GLY A 176 0.12 11.08 -13.33
CA GLY A 176 0.98 10.92 -12.16
C GLY A 176 0.72 11.85 -10.97
N THR A 177 -0.33 12.66 -10.98
CA THR A 177 -0.56 13.74 -10.01
C THR A 177 -1.48 13.35 -8.84
N GLU A 178 -2.37 12.36 -9.01
CA GLU A 178 -3.34 11.97 -7.99
C GLU A 178 -3.46 10.45 -7.90
N ALA A 179 -2.93 9.88 -6.82
CA ALA A 179 -2.95 8.44 -6.58
C ALA A 179 -4.05 7.97 -5.61
N LEU A 180 -4.72 8.88 -4.89
CA LEU A 180 -5.75 8.52 -3.93
C LEU A 180 -7.10 8.29 -4.64
N MET A 181 -7.67 7.10 -4.45
CA MET A 181 -9.02 6.77 -4.85
C MET A 181 -9.77 6.20 -3.64
N TYR A 182 -11.03 6.58 -3.47
CA TYR A 182 -11.92 5.98 -2.50
C TYR A 182 -12.74 4.93 -3.22
N ARG A 183 -12.65 3.66 -2.78
CA ARG A 183 -13.28 2.54 -3.46
C ARG A 183 -14.31 1.86 -2.58
N GLY A 184 -15.56 1.86 -3.04
CA GLY A 184 -16.63 1.02 -2.54
C GLY A 184 -16.83 -0.22 -3.41
N ARG A 185 -17.64 -1.17 -2.93
CA ARG A 185 -17.97 -2.41 -3.63
C ARG A 185 -19.47 -2.66 -3.60
N VAL A 186 -19.98 -3.21 -4.69
CA VAL A 186 -21.36 -3.73 -4.80
C VAL A 186 -21.30 -5.11 -5.43
N ASP A 187 -21.98 -6.06 -4.81
CA ASP A 187 -22.24 -7.36 -5.42
C ASP A 187 -23.69 -7.42 -5.91
N SER A 188 -23.90 -7.78 -7.16
CA SER A 188 -25.21 -8.00 -7.77
C SER A 188 -25.08 -8.88 -9.00
N ALA A 189 -25.89 -9.93 -9.09
CA ALA A 189 -25.99 -10.78 -10.28
C ALA A 189 -26.71 -10.05 -11.43
N ALA A 190 -26.00 -9.08 -12.03
CA ALA A 190 -26.54 -8.10 -12.95
C ALA A 190 -25.68 -7.95 -14.20
N THR A 191 -26.31 -7.57 -15.31
CA THR A 191 -25.67 -7.19 -16.58
C THR A 191 -25.07 -5.79 -16.54
N SER A 192 -25.61 -4.90 -15.73
CA SER A 192 -25.06 -3.57 -15.47
C SER A 192 -25.46 -3.06 -14.09
N LEU A 193 -24.65 -2.13 -13.58
CA LEU A 193 -24.92 -1.35 -12.38
C LEU A 193 -24.64 0.12 -12.71
N THR A 194 -25.55 1.00 -12.31
CA THR A 194 -25.35 2.46 -12.37
C THR A 194 -25.64 3.07 -11.01
N VAL A 195 -24.90 4.11 -10.65
CA VAL A 195 -25.16 4.90 -9.43
C VAL A 195 -25.55 6.30 -9.82
N THR A 196 -26.59 6.84 -9.21
CA THR A 196 -27.08 8.20 -9.46
C THR A 196 -27.30 8.96 -8.14
N ALA A 197 -27.03 10.26 -8.19
CA ALA A 197 -27.25 11.23 -7.14
C ALA A 197 -27.17 12.64 -7.75
N PRO A 198 -27.67 13.70 -7.09
CA PRO A 198 -27.49 15.08 -7.56
C PRO A 198 -26.01 15.48 -7.72
N ASP A 199 -25.15 14.91 -6.88
CA ASP A 199 -23.72 15.18 -6.74
C ASP A 199 -23.02 13.95 -6.11
N GLY A 200 -21.69 13.94 -6.09
CA GLY A 200 -20.92 12.85 -5.48
C GLY A 200 -21.09 11.46 -6.13
N VAL A 201 -21.44 11.39 -7.41
CA VAL A 201 -21.60 10.12 -8.14
C VAL A 201 -20.24 9.43 -8.36
N PRO A 202 -20.09 8.13 -8.05
CA PRO A 202 -18.88 7.37 -8.36
C PRO A 202 -18.75 7.06 -9.85
N THR A 203 -17.53 6.75 -10.27
CA THR A 203 -17.34 5.94 -11.48
C THR A 203 -17.61 4.48 -11.14
N VAL A 204 -18.54 3.85 -11.85
CA VAL A 204 -18.84 2.43 -11.70
C VAL A 204 -18.01 1.63 -12.69
N SER A 205 -17.30 0.62 -12.22
CA SER A 205 -16.58 -0.33 -13.07
C SER A 205 -16.90 -1.76 -12.67
N ARG A 206 -17.09 -2.63 -13.66
CA ARG A 206 -17.32 -4.05 -13.44
C ARG A 206 -15.97 -4.74 -13.21
N VAL A 207 -15.87 -5.51 -12.14
CA VAL A 207 -14.69 -6.32 -11.80
C VAL A 207 -14.81 -7.72 -12.40
N ASP A 208 -15.97 -8.34 -12.21
CA ASP A 208 -16.27 -9.69 -12.72
C ASP A 208 -17.76 -9.84 -13.07
N ALA A 209 -18.29 -11.07 -13.07
CA ALA A 209 -19.68 -11.34 -13.41
C ALA A 209 -20.67 -10.64 -12.45
N ASP A 210 -20.36 -10.58 -11.17
CA ASP A 210 -21.32 -10.14 -10.15
C ASP A 210 -20.79 -9.01 -9.25
N THR A 211 -19.53 -8.60 -9.44
CA THR A 211 -18.87 -7.59 -8.61
C THR A 211 -18.63 -6.30 -9.38
N PHE A 212 -18.96 -5.18 -8.73
CA PHE A 212 -18.73 -3.83 -9.24
C PHE A 212 -17.95 -2.99 -8.21
N ASN A 213 -16.97 -2.23 -8.71
CA ASN A 213 -16.28 -1.20 -7.95
C ASN A 213 -16.96 0.16 -8.15
N LEU A 214 -16.98 0.94 -7.07
CA LEU A 214 -17.42 2.32 -7.04
C LEU A 214 -16.22 3.20 -6.70
N ASP A 215 -15.75 3.99 -7.64
CA ASP A 215 -14.53 4.78 -7.51
C ASP A 215 -14.82 6.27 -7.44
N TRP A 216 -14.39 6.92 -6.36
CA TRP A 216 -14.43 8.37 -6.18
C TRP A 216 -13.03 8.97 -6.05
N ARG A 217 -12.82 10.08 -6.75
CA ARG A 217 -11.79 11.05 -6.36
C ARG A 217 -12.34 11.97 -5.28
N TYR A 218 -11.43 12.65 -4.55
CA TYR A 218 -11.84 13.48 -3.42
C TYR A 218 -12.95 14.50 -3.76
N PRO A 219 -12.90 15.24 -4.90
CA PRO A 219 -13.95 16.19 -5.29
C PRO A 219 -15.38 15.61 -5.36
N ALA A 220 -15.50 14.30 -5.61
CA ALA A 220 -16.80 13.63 -5.62
C ALA A 220 -17.13 13.01 -4.26
N VAL A 221 -16.14 12.44 -3.54
CA VAL A 221 -16.43 11.78 -2.25
C VAL A 221 -16.86 12.78 -1.17
N HIS A 222 -16.29 14.00 -1.14
CA HIS A 222 -16.64 15.00 -0.13
C HIS A 222 -18.08 15.51 -0.31
N GLN A 223 -18.57 15.50 -1.55
CA GLN A 223 -19.98 15.74 -1.87
C GLN A 223 -20.82 14.55 -1.41
N ALA A 224 -20.46 13.32 -1.77
CA ALA A 224 -21.23 12.12 -1.44
C ALA A 224 -21.45 11.89 0.08
N VAL A 225 -20.53 12.36 0.93
CA VAL A 225 -20.66 12.27 2.40
C VAL A 225 -21.47 13.42 3.02
N ASP A 226 -22.01 14.36 2.23
CA ASP A 226 -22.73 15.54 2.71
C ASP A 226 -24.16 15.20 3.18
N PRO A 227 -24.62 15.69 4.35
CA PRO A 227 -26.01 15.54 4.78
C PRO A 227 -27.04 16.15 3.81
N HIS A 228 -26.64 17.10 2.97
CA HIS A 228 -27.49 17.68 1.93
C HIS A 228 -27.62 16.80 0.69
N THR A 229 -26.80 15.77 0.55
CA THR A 229 -26.98 14.79 -0.54
C THR A 229 -28.18 13.90 -0.27
N ILE A 230 -28.95 13.70 -1.33
CA ILE A 230 -29.97 12.64 -1.41
C ILE A 230 -29.20 11.30 -1.40
N PRO A 231 -29.73 10.23 -0.77
CA PRO A 231 -29.12 8.91 -0.85
C PRO A 231 -28.70 8.56 -2.27
N LEU A 232 -27.57 7.87 -2.40
CA LEU A 232 -27.13 7.33 -3.67
C LEU A 232 -28.10 6.22 -4.07
N THR A 233 -28.57 6.25 -5.31
CA THR A 233 -29.44 5.21 -5.88
C THR A 233 -28.62 4.30 -6.77
N PHE A 234 -28.61 3.01 -6.42
CA PHE A 234 -27.95 1.91 -7.12
C PHE A 234 -28.99 1.18 -7.96
N THR A 235 -28.89 1.31 -9.28
CA THR A 235 -29.80 0.65 -10.21
C THR A 235 -29.06 -0.49 -10.89
N ALA A 236 -29.57 -1.72 -10.73
CA ALA A 236 -29.00 -2.92 -11.34
C ALA A 236 -29.97 -3.54 -12.36
N ALA A 237 -29.47 -3.84 -13.56
CA ALA A 237 -30.19 -4.62 -14.56
C ALA A 237 -29.83 -6.11 -14.42
N LEU A 238 -30.63 -6.87 -13.67
CA LEU A 238 -30.36 -8.27 -13.33
C LEU A 238 -30.27 -9.18 -14.56
N TYR A 239 -29.60 -10.32 -14.45
CA TYR A 239 -29.55 -11.33 -15.53
C TYR A 239 -30.93 -11.89 -15.90
N THR A 240 -31.91 -11.77 -15.01
CA THR A 240 -33.31 -12.15 -15.26
C THR A 240 -34.05 -11.15 -16.15
N GLY A 241 -33.44 -10.00 -16.48
CA GLY A 241 -34.05 -8.90 -17.20
C GLY A 241 -34.83 -7.91 -16.31
N ALA A 242 -34.93 -8.17 -15.00
CA ALA A 242 -35.53 -7.24 -14.06
C ALA A 242 -34.58 -6.06 -13.78
N VAL A 243 -35.15 -4.87 -13.57
CA VAL A 243 -34.42 -3.69 -13.08
C VAL A 243 -34.85 -3.44 -11.64
N VAL A 244 -33.86 -3.28 -10.76
CA VAL A 244 -34.06 -3.10 -9.32
C VAL A 244 -33.22 -1.95 -8.81
N ASP A 245 -33.75 -1.26 -7.80
CA ASP A 245 -33.10 -0.12 -7.17
C ASP A 245 -32.86 -0.38 -5.68
N GLU A 246 -31.64 -0.09 -5.22
CA GLU A 246 -31.29 0.04 -3.81
C GLU A 246 -30.83 1.48 -3.55
N THR A 247 -31.05 1.98 -2.35
CA THR A 247 -30.53 3.28 -1.91
C THR A 247 -29.66 3.10 -0.68
N ALA A 248 -28.57 3.85 -0.59
CA ALA A 248 -27.74 3.94 0.60
C ALA A 248 -27.17 5.35 0.74
N ARG A 249 -26.88 5.75 1.97
CA ARG A 249 -26.21 7.02 2.26
C ARG A 249 -24.75 6.77 2.55
N LEU A 250 -23.87 7.63 2.05
CA LEU A 250 -22.46 7.62 2.42
C LEU A 250 -22.23 8.69 3.49
N VAL A 251 -21.47 8.36 4.55
CA VAL A 251 -21.13 9.29 5.63
C VAL A 251 -19.70 9.08 6.09
N VAL A 252 -19.14 10.10 6.75
CA VAL A 252 -17.89 9.94 7.49
C VAL A 252 -18.19 9.33 8.85
N ARG A 253 -17.55 8.19 9.15
CA ARG A 253 -17.66 7.52 10.44
C ARG A 253 -16.34 7.44 11.19
N VAL A 254 -16.43 7.47 12.52
CA VAL A 254 -15.37 6.99 13.41
C VAL A 254 -15.40 5.47 13.39
N THR A 255 -14.39 4.86 12.79
CA THR A 255 -14.28 3.40 12.59
C THR A 255 -13.26 2.75 13.52
N GLY A 256 -12.38 3.54 14.12
CA GLY A 256 -11.39 3.07 15.09
C GLY A 256 -11.17 4.09 16.20
N LEU A 257 -11.04 3.57 17.42
CA LEU A 257 -10.74 4.36 18.61
C LEU A 257 -9.81 3.56 19.52
N ALA A 258 -8.71 4.17 19.95
CA ALA A 258 -7.81 3.58 20.93
C ALA A 258 -7.29 4.66 21.90
N ILE A 259 -6.91 4.25 23.11
CA ILE A 259 -6.32 5.13 24.14
C ILE A 259 -4.89 4.69 24.42
N SER A 260 -4.02 5.67 24.69
CA SER A 260 -2.69 5.45 25.25
C SER A 260 -2.42 6.39 26.41
N THR A 261 -1.77 5.86 27.44
CA THR A 261 -1.27 6.63 28.60
C THR A 261 0.25 6.80 28.58
N ASN A 262 0.91 6.41 27.49
CA ASN A 262 2.33 6.71 27.29
C ASN A 262 2.51 8.22 27.09
N ASP A 263 3.63 8.75 27.61
CA ASP A 263 3.98 10.18 27.47
C ASP A 263 4.18 10.61 26.00
N ASP A 264 4.45 9.65 25.11
CA ASP A 264 4.52 9.85 23.67
C ASP A 264 3.58 8.84 22.96
N PRO A 265 2.56 9.31 22.22
CA PRO A 265 1.63 8.45 21.50
C PRO A 265 2.33 7.62 20.40
N TYR A 266 3.46 8.06 19.85
CA TYR A 266 4.20 7.34 18.81
C TYR A 266 4.90 6.09 19.34
N ASN A 267 5.11 5.97 20.65
CA ASN A 267 5.55 4.72 21.27
C ASN A 267 4.44 3.65 21.24
N THR A 268 3.18 4.07 21.16
CA THR A 268 2.03 3.16 21.11
C THR A 268 1.58 2.90 19.69
N TRP A 269 1.56 3.97 18.88
CA TRP A 269 1.15 3.97 17.49
C TRP A 269 2.24 4.60 16.64
N PRO A 270 3.37 3.91 16.46
CA PRO A 270 4.44 4.41 15.63
C PRO A 270 3.94 4.58 14.19
N SER A 271 4.39 5.64 13.52
CA SER A 271 4.19 5.80 12.08
C SER A 271 4.75 4.57 11.36
N PRO A 272 3.92 3.75 10.68
CA PRO A 272 4.42 2.52 10.07
C PRO A 272 5.46 2.79 8.98
N ALA A 273 6.61 2.12 8.97
CA ALA A 273 7.49 2.13 7.80
C ALA A 273 6.85 1.39 6.62
N CYS A 274 7.42 1.52 5.41
CA CYS A 274 7.05 0.64 4.30
C CYS A 274 7.24 -0.82 4.71
N GLN A 275 6.22 -1.65 4.51
CA GLN A 275 6.25 -3.05 4.91
C GLN A 275 6.81 -3.90 3.76
N PRO A 276 7.67 -4.92 4.05
CA PRO A 276 8.24 -5.77 3.02
C PRO A 276 7.22 -6.43 2.09
N SER A 277 6.07 -6.86 2.62
CA SER A 277 5.00 -7.47 1.84
C SER A 277 4.37 -6.49 0.84
N VAL A 278 4.20 -5.22 1.25
CA VAL A 278 3.63 -4.16 0.41
C VAL A 278 4.63 -3.72 -0.65
N TYR A 279 5.90 -3.54 -0.25
CA TYR A 279 7.00 -3.24 -1.17
C TYR A 279 7.09 -4.27 -2.29
N ASN A 280 7.19 -5.55 -1.92
CA ASN A 280 7.29 -6.64 -2.87
C ASN A 280 6.07 -6.69 -3.80
N CYS A 281 4.85 -6.53 -3.28
CA CYS A 281 3.65 -6.51 -4.12
C CYS A 281 3.64 -5.33 -5.10
N TYR A 282 4.04 -4.14 -4.65
CA TYR A 282 4.04 -2.93 -5.48
C TYR A 282 5.10 -3.00 -6.59
N HIS A 283 6.32 -3.40 -6.25
CA HIS A 283 7.44 -3.48 -7.19
C HIS A 283 7.37 -4.71 -8.11
N SER A 284 6.62 -5.76 -7.75
CA SER A 284 6.40 -6.92 -8.62
C SER A 284 5.32 -6.69 -9.69
N LYS A 285 4.61 -5.55 -9.67
CA LYS A 285 3.56 -5.29 -10.66
C LYS A 285 4.18 -5.03 -12.04
N PRO A 286 3.58 -5.54 -13.13
CA PRO A 286 4.03 -5.24 -14.48
C PRO A 286 4.08 -3.74 -14.76
N ALA A 287 5.01 -3.33 -15.63
CA ALA A 287 5.08 -1.97 -16.13
C ALA A 287 3.72 -1.54 -16.72
N GLY A 288 3.28 -0.32 -16.39
CA GLY A 288 1.96 0.19 -16.79
C GLY A 288 0.80 -0.15 -15.84
N THR A 289 1.03 -0.91 -14.77
CA THR A 289 0.01 -1.12 -13.73
C THR A 289 -0.38 0.21 -13.08
N LEU A 290 -1.68 0.50 -13.06
CA LEU A 290 -2.23 1.72 -12.46
C LEU A 290 -2.87 1.47 -11.09
N ASP A 291 -3.49 0.32 -10.90
CA ASP A 291 -4.25 -0.02 -9.70
C ASP A 291 -3.43 -0.93 -8.77
N PHE A 292 -3.15 -0.45 -7.56
CA PHE A 292 -2.38 -1.16 -6.54
C PHE A 292 -3.23 -1.51 -5.31
N SER A 293 -4.56 -1.47 -5.42
CA SER A 293 -5.48 -1.84 -4.33
C SER A 293 -5.25 -3.25 -3.78
N SER A 294 -4.75 -4.17 -4.62
CA SER A 294 -4.37 -5.53 -4.19
C SER A 294 -3.15 -5.60 -3.26
N CYS A 295 -2.33 -4.55 -3.18
CA CYS A 295 -1.12 -4.52 -2.36
C CYS A 295 -1.34 -3.95 -0.96
N GLY A 296 -2.46 -3.28 -0.72
CA GLY A 296 -2.80 -2.68 0.56
C GLY A 296 -3.58 -1.37 0.41
N THR A 297 -3.75 -0.69 1.54
CA THR A 297 -4.40 0.62 1.60
C THR A 297 -3.56 1.69 0.91
N TYR A 298 -4.19 2.83 0.59
CA TYR A 298 -3.51 3.99 0.02
C TYR A 298 -2.24 4.36 0.78
N ARG A 299 -2.31 4.52 2.11
CA ARG A 299 -1.16 4.94 2.94
C ARG A 299 -0.05 3.89 3.00
N GLN A 300 -0.40 2.60 3.00
CA GLN A 300 0.59 1.52 2.98
C GLN A 300 1.39 1.55 1.67
N VAL A 301 0.69 1.62 0.54
CA VAL A 301 1.35 1.66 -0.78
C VAL A 301 2.11 2.96 -0.97
N GLN A 302 1.53 4.12 -0.61
CA GLN A 302 2.16 5.43 -0.72
C GLN A 302 3.53 5.49 -0.01
N ARG A 303 3.66 4.87 1.16
CA ARG A 303 4.94 4.83 1.89
C ARG A 303 6.01 4.01 1.17
N CYS A 304 5.60 3.02 0.38
CA CYS A 304 6.51 2.16 -0.36
C CYS A 304 6.89 2.72 -1.73
N THR A 305 6.23 3.76 -2.24
CA THR A 305 6.49 4.25 -3.60
C THR A 305 7.84 4.93 -3.76
N TYR A 306 8.41 5.43 -2.66
CA TYR A 306 9.70 6.13 -2.63
C TYR A 306 10.72 5.44 -1.71
N ALA A 307 10.36 4.30 -1.13
CA ALA A 307 11.28 3.53 -0.33
C ALA A 307 12.27 2.79 -1.26
N SER A 308 13.52 2.72 -0.86
CA SER A 308 14.51 1.87 -1.52
C SER A 308 14.41 0.43 -1.01
N ALA A 309 14.80 -0.55 -1.84
CA ALA A 309 14.87 -1.94 -1.42
C ALA A 309 15.69 -2.11 -0.13
N CYS A 310 16.80 -1.36 0.00
CA CYS A 310 17.69 -1.46 1.16
C CYS A 310 17.12 -0.92 2.46
N GLU A 311 16.13 -0.03 2.39
CA GLU A 311 15.43 0.47 3.58
C GLU A 311 14.38 -0.53 4.09
N VAL A 312 13.89 -1.42 3.23
CA VAL A 312 12.71 -2.25 3.49
C VAL A 312 13.04 -3.73 3.61
N LEU A 313 13.88 -4.24 2.71
CA LEU A 313 14.21 -5.65 2.61
C LEU A 313 15.43 -5.99 3.46
N PRO A 314 15.48 -7.21 4.03
CA PRO A 314 16.69 -7.67 4.68
C PRO A 314 17.83 -7.77 3.66
N GLY A 315 19.05 -7.45 4.10
CA GLY A 315 20.26 -7.62 3.31
C GLY A 315 20.40 -9.06 2.80
N GLN A 316 20.62 -9.21 1.51
CA GLN A 316 20.80 -10.49 0.83
C GLN A 316 22.28 -10.85 0.75
N PRO A 317 22.65 -12.13 0.92
CA PRO A 317 24.02 -12.57 0.69
C PRO A 317 24.42 -12.28 -0.76
N MET A 318 25.73 -12.16 -1.01
CA MET A 318 26.23 -11.96 -2.37
C MET A 318 25.81 -13.11 -3.28
N SER A 319 25.22 -12.76 -4.42
CA SER A 319 24.84 -13.70 -5.48
C SER A 319 24.84 -12.97 -6.82
N LEU A 320 25.18 -13.66 -7.89
CA LEU A 320 25.10 -13.12 -9.25
C LEU A 320 23.96 -13.80 -10.02
N THR A 321 22.95 -13.04 -10.40
CA THR A 321 21.86 -13.53 -11.25
C THR A 321 22.16 -13.18 -12.70
N GLU A 322 22.21 -14.17 -13.59
CA GLU A 322 22.47 -13.95 -15.00
C GLU A 322 21.38 -13.06 -15.64
N ILE A 323 21.80 -12.08 -16.42
CA ILE A 323 20.95 -11.17 -17.18
C ILE A 323 21.39 -11.15 -18.63
N GLY A 324 20.44 -10.97 -19.56
CA GLY A 324 20.78 -10.90 -20.98
C GLY A 324 21.55 -9.63 -21.31
N PHE A 325 22.78 -9.78 -21.82
CA PHE A 325 23.48 -8.70 -22.49
C PHE A 325 22.96 -8.60 -23.95
N PRO A 326 22.55 -7.41 -24.43
CA PRO A 326 22.13 -7.26 -25.83
C PRO A 326 23.27 -7.70 -26.76
N PRO A 327 22.98 -8.39 -27.89
CA PRO A 327 24.02 -8.94 -28.74
C PRO A 327 24.98 -7.83 -29.17
N PRO A 328 26.28 -7.94 -28.84
CA PRO A 328 27.24 -6.94 -29.27
C PRO A 328 27.32 -6.92 -30.80
N ALA A 329 27.74 -5.79 -31.37
CA ALA A 329 28.19 -5.74 -32.76
C ALA A 329 29.17 -6.89 -33.05
N PRO A 330 29.22 -7.45 -34.28
CA PRO A 330 29.86 -8.73 -34.55
C PRO A 330 31.32 -8.76 -34.07
N ALA A 331 31.59 -9.65 -33.13
CA ALA A 331 32.94 -9.99 -32.69
C ALA A 331 33.79 -10.46 -33.89
N LEU A 332 35.02 -9.97 -34.00
CA LEU A 332 35.99 -10.47 -34.96
C LEU A 332 36.35 -11.92 -34.58
N GLN A 333 35.93 -12.89 -35.41
CA GLN A 333 36.12 -14.33 -35.16
C GLN A 333 37.56 -14.81 -35.41
N ALA A 334 38.43 -13.99 -35.99
CA ALA A 334 39.82 -14.34 -36.28
C ALA A 334 40.73 -13.09 -36.24
N PRO A 335 42.02 -13.25 -35.91
CA PRO A 335 43.00 -12.17 -36.03
C PRO A 335 43.12 -11.77 -37.51
N ALA A 336 43.16 -10.46 -37.78
CA ALA A 336 43.51 -9.96 -39.10
C ALA A 336 44.98 -10.34 -39.40
N SER A 337 45.34 -10.54 -40.66
CA SER A 337 46.70 -10.98 -41.05
C SER A 337 47.82 -9.96 -40.72
N ASP A 338 47.44 -8.75 -40.31
CA ASP A 338 48.27 -7.63 -39.88
C ASP A 338 48.13 -7.32 -38.37
N ALA A 339 47.50 -8.22 -37.60
CA ALA A 339 47.32 -8.09 -36.16
C ALA A 339 48.67 -7.98 -35.43
N LEU A 340 48.79 -6.98 -34.55
CA LEU A 340 49.91 -6.87 -33.64
C LEU A 340 49.77 -7.91 -32.52
N ALA A 341 50.85 -8.19 -31.79
CA ALA A 341 50.85 -9.06 -30.61
C ALA A 341 49.82 -8.65 -29.53
N THR A 342 49.36 -7.40 -29.58
CA THR A 342 48.36 -6.81 -28.69
C THR A 342 46.97 -6.70 -29.33
N THR A 343 46.74 -7.30 -30.50
CA THR A 343 45.44 -7.25 -31.18
C THR A 343 44.57 -8.43 -30.79
N TRP A 344 43.34 -8.11 -30.40
CA TRP A 344 42.39 -9.01 -29.78
C TRP A 344 41.59 -9.77 -30.82
N TYR A 345 41.28 -11.03 -30.55
CA TYR A 345 40.40 -11.82 -31.40
C TYR A 345 39.58 -12.84 -30.59
N GLY A 346 38.54 -13.39 -31.22
CA GLY A 346 37.86 -14.57 -30.69
C GLY A 346 37.09 -14.32 -29.38
N TRP A 347 36.38 -13.20 -29.29
CA TRP A 347 35.45 -12.94 -28.19
C TRP A 347 34.48 -14.11 -28.01
N VAL A 348 34.55 -14.76 -26.85
CA VAL A 348 33.79 -16.00 -26.57
C VAL A 348 32.34 -15.69 -26.19
N GLY A 349 32.06 -14.45 -25.83
CA GLY A 349 30.75 -13.97 -25.38
C GLY A 349 30.90 -12.82 -24.39
N ILE A 350 29.77 -12.22 -24.02
CA ILE A 350 29.67 -11.27 -22.91
C ILE A 350 28.62 -11.82 -21.97
N ASP A 351 29.07 -12.29 -20.81
CA ASP A 351 28.16 -12.70 -19.76
C ASP A 351 27.86 -11.49 -18.90
N ALA A 352 26.59 -11.29 -18.58
CA ALA A 352 26.15 -10.20 -17.72
C ALA A 352 25.38 -10.76 -16.54
N TYR A 353 25.59 -10.14 -15.38
CA TYR A 353 24.91 -10.50 -14.14
C TYR A 353 24.41 -9.25 -13.43
N SER A 354 23.43 -9.43 -12.55
CA SER A 354 23.04 -8.45 -11.54
C SER A 354 23.36 -8.96 -10.14
N THR A 355 23.90 -8.08 -9.31
CA THR A 355 24.02 -8.28 -7.86
C THR A 355 22.64 -8.18 -7.20
N PRO A 356 22.50 -8.60 -5.92
CA PRO A 356 21.28 -8.36 -5.17
C PRO A 356 20.97 -6.86 -5.11
N GLU A 357 19.69 -6.49 -5.13
CA GLU A 357 19.25 -5.09 -5.04
C GLU A 357 19.62 -4.47 -3.68
N CYS A 358 19.61 -5.29 -2.62
CA CYS A 358 20.05 -4.94 -1.28
C CYS A 358 21.07 -5.98 -0.77
N PRO A 359 22.36 -5.82 -1.06
CA PRO A 359 23.37 -6.73 -0.54
C PRO A 359 23.61 -6.50 0.97
N ALA A 360 23.82 -7.59 1.73
CA ALA A 360 24.06 -7.55 3.18
C ALA A 360 25.36 -6.83 3.57
N THR A 361 26.31 -6.79 2.64
CA THR A 361 27.57 -6.05 2.75
C THR A 361 27.83 -5.32 1.43
N PRO A 362 28.52 -4.18 1.43
CA PRO A 362 28.93 -3.52 0.20
C PRO A 362 29.65 -4.50 -0.75
N VAL A 363 29.18 -4.58 -2.00
CA VAL A 363 29.79 -5.46 -3.01
C VAL A 363 31.06 -4.81 -3.55
N THR A 364 32.11 -5.60 -3.67
CA THR A 364 33.41 -5.20 -4.21
C THR A 364 33.73 -6.04 -5.44
N ILE A 365 34.60 -5.54 -6.32
CA ILE A 365 35.09 -6.31 -7.47
C ILE A 365 35.75 -7.63 -7.04
N GLN A 366 36.45 -7.64 -5.90
CA GLN A 366 37.01 -8.87 -5.33
C GLN A 366 35.92 -9.90 -5.01
N ALA A 367 34.87 -9.49 -4.28
CA ALA A 367 33.76 -10.39 -3.96
C ALA A 367 33.02 -10.90 -5.21
N VAL A 368 32.96 -10.09 -6.27
CA VAL A 368 32.39 -10.48 -7.57
C VAL A 368 33.26 -11.54 -8.26
N VAL A 369 34.56 -11.30 -8.38
CA VAL A 369 35.50 -12.21 -9.05
C VAL A 369 35.60 -13.53 -8.27
N ASP A 370 35.71 -13.48 -6.94
CA ASP A 370 35.72 -14.68 -6.10
C ASP A 370 34.44 -15.50 -6.30
N HIS A 371 33.27 -14.86 -6.33
CA HIS A 371 32.00 -15.54 -6.58
C HIS A 371 31.92 -16.17 -7.98
N LEU A 372 32.35 -15.46 -9.02
CA LEU A 372 32.41 -15.99 -10.39
C LEU A 372 33.38 -17.19 -10.47
N HIS A 373 34.56 -17.07 -9.87
CA HIS A 373 35.54 -18.15 -9.82
C HIS A 373 34.97 -19.40 -9.14
N GLU A 374 34.35 -19.23 -7.97
CA GLU A 374 33.77 -20.32 -7.19
C GLU A 374 32.58 -21.01 -7.89
N THR A 375 31.74 -20.23 -8.59
CA THR A 375 30.46 -20.74 -9.11
C THR A 375 30.51 -21.16 -10.59
N THR A 376 31.22 -20.42 -11.44
CA THR A 376 31.26 -20.69 -12.88
C THR A 376 32.58 -21.31 -13.32
N GLN A 377 33.67 -21.08 -12.56
CA GLN A 377 35.05 -21.42 -12.94
C GLN A 377 35.48 -20.83 -14.30
N VAL A 378 34.76 -19.80 -14.80
CA VAL A 378 35.04 -19.16 -16.10
C VAL A 378 36.13 -18.09 -15.96
N VAL A 379 36.36 -17.57 -14.75
CA VAL A 379 37.41 -16.59 -14.43
C VAL A 379 38.42 -17.17 -13.43
N PRO A 380 39.71 -16.78 -13.51
CA PRO A 380 40.71 -17.18 -12.53
C PRO A 380 40.48 -16.51 -11.16
N PRO A 381 41.17 -16.98 -10.10
CA PRO A 381 41.14 -16.36 -8.78
C PRO A 381 41.54 -14.87 -8.82
N PHE A 382 40.97 -14.05 -7.93
CA PHE A 382 41.19 -12.59 -7.94
C PHE A 382 42.67 -12.19 -7.81
N ASP A 383 43.49 -12.95 -7.09
CA ASP A 383 44.92 -12.67 -6.88
C ASP A 383 45.80 -12.90 -8.12
N TRP A 384 45.23 -13.43 -9.21
CA TRP A 384 45.92 -13.61 -10.50
C TRP A 384 45.84 -12.39 -11.41
N GLY A 385 45.00 -11.41 -11.06
CA GLY A 385 44.78 -10.22 -11.87
C GLY A 385 45.01 -8.92 -11.11
N GLU A 386 44.82 -7.81 -11.81
CA GLU A 386 44.97 -6.47 -11.28
C GLU A 386 43.61 -5.76 -11.26
N ALA A 387 43.26 -5.22 -10.09
CA ALA A 387 42.07 -4.39 -9.95
C ALA A 387 42.37 -2.95 -10.38
N THR A 388 41.42 -2.37 -11.11
CA THR A 388 41.54 -1.03 -11.67
C THR A 388 40.19 -0.32 -11.64
N ASP A 389 40.17 0.94 -12.06
CA ASP A 389 38.98 1.77 -12.08
C ASP A 389 38.70 2.35 -13.46
N ARG A 390 37.74 3.27 -13.53
CA ARG A 390 37.37 3.97 -14.78
C ARG A 390 38.56 4.61 -15.49
N ALA A 391 39.50 5.20 -14.75
CA ALA A 391 40.66 5.87 -15.33
C ALA A 391 41.67 4.84 -15.84
N GLY A 392 41.85 3.75 -15.09
CA GLY A 392 42.72 2.65 -15.50
C GLY A 392 42.21 1.88 -16.72
N LEU A 393 40.89 1.79 -16.94
CA LEU A 393 40.32 1.20 -18.17
C LEU A 393 40.78 1.91 -19.46
N VAL A 394 41.16 3.19 -19.40
CA VAL A 394 41.58 3.97 -20.57
C VAL A 394 43.02 3.63 -21.00
N VAL A 395 43.81 3.04 -20.09
CA VAL A 395 45.21 2.66 -20.31
C VAL A 395 45.40 1.14 -20.37
N ASP A 396 44.34 0.37 -20.12
CA ASP A 396 44.35 -1.08 -20.11
C ASP A 396 44.29 -1.65 -21.53
N ASN A 397 45.09 -2.67 -21.83
CA ASN A 397 45.17 -3.31 -23.15
C ASN A 397 43.81 -3.87 -23.63
N TYR A 398 42.87 -4.17 -22.72
CA TYR A 398 41.49 -4.58 -23.00
C TYR A 398 40.67 -3.54 -23.76
N PHE A 399 40.91 -2.26 -23.47
CA PHE A 399 40.20 -1.15 -24.08
C PHE A 399 41.13 -0.12 -24.72
N PHE A 400 42.40 -0.50 -24.93
CA PHE A 400 43.37 0.31 -25.65
C PHE A 400 43.12 0.16 -27.17
N ASP A 401 43.27 1.27 -27.91
CA ASP A 401 43.08 1.42 -29.36
C ASP A 401 41.64 1.67 -29.89
N ALA A 402 41.52 2.33 -31.04
CA ALA A 402 40.31 2.92 -31.61
C ALA A 402 39.18 1.92 -31.96
N SER A 403 39.45 0.61 -31.90
CA SER A 403 38.50 -0.47 -32.19
C SER A 403 37.64 -0.90 -30.99
N SER A 404 38.02 -0.55 -29.75
CA SER A 404 37.38 -1.02 -28.50
C SER A 404 36.50 0.05 -27.80
N SER A 405 36.64 1.33 -28.19
CA SER A 405 35.79 2.44 -27.71
C SER A 405 34.26 2.20 -27.90
N PRO A 406 33.77 1.62 -29.02
CA PRO A 406 32.35 1.33 -29.20
C PRO A 406 31.82 0.27 -28.22
N LEU A 407 32.66 -0.67 -27.79
CA LEU A 407 32.25 -1.75 -26.92
C LEU A 407 32.08 -1.29 -25.48
N LEU A 408 33.06 -0.54 -24.96
CA LEU A 408 32.95 0.04 -23.63
C LEU A 408 31.76 1.01 -23.55
N ALA A 409 31.49 1.77 -24.61
CA ALA A 409 30.30 2.61 -24.71
C ALA A 409 28.99 1.79 -24.73
N ALA A 410 28.97 0.64 -25.40
CA ALA A 410 27.83 -0.27 -25.38
C ALA A 410 27.60 -0.89 -23.99
N ILE A 411 28.68 -1.31 -23.32
CA ILE A 411 28.64 -1.81 -21.95
C ILE A 411 28.15 -0.70 -21.00
N ASP A 412 28.67 0.53 -21.13
CA ASP A 412 28.23 1.67 -20.33
C ASP A 412 26.76 1.99 -20.56
N THR A 413 26.30 1.97 -21.82
CA THR A 413 24.88 2.17 -22.15
C THR A 413 24.00 1.10 -21.52
N PHE A 414 24.45 -0.17 -21.54
CA PHE A 414 23.74 -1.27 -20.90
C PHE A 414 23.76 -1.15 -19.37
N ALA A 415 24.89 -0.81 -18.76
CA ALA A 415 25.09 -0.77 -17.33
C ALA A 415 24.69 0.54 -16.66
N GLY A 416 24.33 1.56 -17.44
CA GLY A 416 23.95 2.89 -16.94
C GLY A 416 25.14 3.84 -16.72
N GLY A 417 26.36 3.43 -17.05
CA GLY A 417 27.59 4.21 -16.92
C GLY A 417 27.98 4.53 -15.47
N GLY A 418 28.82 5.56 -15.29
CA GLY A 418 29.27 6.03 -13.98
C GLY A 418 30.57 5.37 -13.49
N PRO A 419 30.80 5.33 -12.16
CA PRO A 419 31.96 4.67 -11.56
C PRO A 419 31.98 3.18 -11.88
N ILE A 420 33.18 2.64 -12.12
CA ILE A 420 33.42 1.22 -12.39
C ILE A 420 34.55 0.74 -11.49
N GLN A 421 34.38 -0.46 -10.93
CA GLN A 421 35.49 -1.27 -10.43
C GLN A 421 35.74 -2.36 -11.46
N ALA A 422 36.96 -2.50 -11.93
CA ALA A 422 37.34 -3.45 -12.96
C ALA A 422 38.47 -4.36 -12.46
N TRP A 423 38.59 -5.54 -13.04
CA TRP A 423 39.65 -6.48 -12.77
C TRP A 423 40.02 -7.21 -14.05
N PHE A 424 41.32 -7.31 -14.33
CA PHE A 424 41.85 -7.98 -15.51
C PHE A 424 42.92 -8.99 -15.14
N ALA A 425 42.88 -10.14 -15.81
CA ALA A 425 43.89 -11.18 -15.69
C ALA A 425 44.15 -11.80 -17.05
N TRP A 426 45.34 -12.37 -17.22
CA TRP A 426 45.70 -13.13 -18.41
C TRP A 426 46.43 -14.41 -18.02
N GLU A 427 46.28 -15.43 -18.85
CA GLU A 427 47.04 -16.68 -18.74
C GLU A 427 47.60 -17.06 -20.11
N GLU A 428 48.82 -17.58 -20.13
CA GLU A 428 49.41 -18.11 -21.35
C GLU A 428 48.79 -19.46 -21.69
N LEU A 429 48.28 -19.59 -22.91
CA LEU A 429 47.75 -20.82 -23.46
C LEU A 429 48.85 -21.56 -24.24
N PRO A 430 48.97 -22.89 -24.07
CA PRO A 430 49.90 -23.67 -24.85
C PRO A 430 49.56 -23.61 -26.34
N CYS A 431 50.51 -23.20 -27.18
CA CYS A 431 50.38 -23.28 -28.63
C CYS A 431 51.74 -23.57 -29.31
N ASN A 432 51.71 -24.11 -30.53
CA ASN A 432 52.90 -24.61 -31.21
C ASN A 432 53.50 -23.52 -32.10
N ASN A 433 54.72 -23.05 -31.78
CA ASN A 433 55.44 -21.94 -32.44
C ASN A 433 54.77 -20.56 -32.37
N CYS A 434 53.77 -20.37 -31.52
CA CYS A 434 53.13 -19.10 -31.27
C CYS A 434 53.14 -18.75 -29.78
N HIS A 435 52.76 -17.52 -29.44
CA HIS A 435 52.23 -17.20 -28.11
C HIS A 435 50.74 -16.93 -28.23
N SER A 436 49.95 -17.55 -27.36
CA SER A 436 48.52 -17.29 -27.23
C SER A 436 48.22 -17.06 -25.75
N TYR A 437 47.35 -16.11 -25.47
CA TYR A 437 46.94 -15.76 -24.12
C TYR A 437 45.41 -15.72 -24.07
N ALA A 438 44.83 -16.28 -23.02
CA ALA A 438 43.45 -16.00 -22.67
C ALA A 438 43.42 -14.79 -21.75
N GLU A 439 42.48 -13.90 -21.98
CA GLU A 439 42.33 -12.69 -21.21
C GLU A 439 40.91 -12.57 -20.65
N TYR A 440 40.86 -12.17 -19.39
CA TYR A 440 39.66 -12.14 -18.57
C TYR A 440 39.45 -10.71 -18.09
N GLY A 441 38.26 -10.18 -18.31
CA GLY A 441 37.86 -8.88 -17.81
C GLY A 441 36.58 -8.99 -17.00
N VAL A 442 36.57 -8.49 -15.77
CA VAL A 442 35.37 -8.38 -14.95
C VAL A 442 35.13 -6.91 -14.62
N LEU A 443 33.96 -6.40 -15.00
CA LEU A 443 33.54 -5.02 -14.73
C LEU A 443 32.35 -5.02 -13.79
N TYR A 444 32.46 -4.31 -12.68
CA TYR A 444 31.36 -4.10 -11.74
C TYR A 444 30.97 -2.61 -11.73
N TYR A 445 29.68 -2.35 -11.94
CA TYR A 445 29.06 -1.03 -11.92
C TYR A 445 28.28 -0.85 -10.61
N PRO A 446 28.84 -0.19 -9.58
CA PRO A 446 28.23 -0.15 -8.25
C PRO A 446 26.86 0.51 -8.22
N ASN A 447 26.64 1.51 -9.07
CA ASN A 447 25.39 2.27 -9.11
C ASN A 447 24.20 1.48 -9.66
N SER A 448 24.45 0.52 -10.54
CA SER A 448 23.41 -0.28 -11.20
C SER A 448 23.41 -1.74 -10.75
N GLY A 449 24.38 -2.14 -9.93
CA GLY A 449 24.55 -3.53 -9.50
C GLY A 449 24.88 -4.48 -10.65
N LYS A 450 25.31 -3.97 -11.81
CA LYS A 450 25.60 -4.82 -12.96
C LYS A 450 27.06 -5.29 -12.95
N VAL A 451 27.23 -6.55 -13.28
CA VAL A 451 28.53 -7.20 -13.47
C VAL A 451 28.61 -7.68 -14.90
N ILE A 452 29.76 -7.46 -15.54
CA ILE A 452 30.03 -7.88 -16.92
C ILE A 452 31.30 -8.71 -16.88
N SER A 453 31.23 -9.95 -17.35
CA SER A 453 32.36 -10.83 -17.50
C SER A 453 32.69 -10.96 -18.99
N LEU A 454 33.95 -10.76 -19.31
CA LEU A 454 34.49 -10.70 -20.65
C LEU A 454 35.60 -11.74 -20.77
N LYS A 455 35.58 -12.50 -21.87
CA LYS A 455 36.65 -13.43 -22.21
C LYS A 455 37.07 -13.27 -23.66
N SER A 456 38.36 -13.06 -23.87
CA SER A 456 38.97 -12.89 -25.19
C SER A 456 40.28 -13.66 -25.28
N TYR A 457 40.89 -13.60 -26.47
CA TYR A 457 42.24 -14.11 -26.68
C TYR A 457 43.08 -13.06 -27.42
N HIS A 458 44.38 -13.05 -27.13
CA HIS A 458 45.36 -12.32 -27.91
C HIS A 458 46.61 -13.20 -28.13
N GLY A 459 47.44 -12.86 -29.11
CA GLY A 459 48.59 -13.68 -29.44
C GLY A 459 49.27 -13.30 -30.74
N TYR A 460 50.43 -13.91 -31.00
CA TYR A 460 51.19 -13.75 -32.23
C TYR A 460 51.89 -15.05 -32.60
N ASP A 461 52.07 -15.27 -33.91
CA ASP A 461 52.88 -16.35 -34.48
C ASP A 461 54.26 -15.79 -34.85
N TRP A 462 55.32 -16.61 -34.75
CA TRP A 462 56.70 -16.21 -35.04
C TRP A 462 57.12 -16.43 -36.50
#